data_AF-A0A838RTQ1-F1
#
_entry.id   AF-A0A838RTQ1-F1
#
_cell.length_a   1.000
_cell.length_b   1.000
_cell.length_c   1.000
_cell.angle_alpha   90.00
_cell.angle_beta   90.00
_cell.angle_gamma   90.00
#
_symmetry.space_group_name_H-M   'P 1'
#
loop_
_entity.id
_entity.type
_entity.pdbx_description
1 polymer ?
#
loop_
_entity_poly.entity_id
_entity_poly.type
_entity_poly.pdbx_seq_one_letter_code
_entity_poly.pdbx_strand_id
1 'polypeptide(L)'
;MAGALGASVHFHFSSSAANANLSANSGSVEGGGGTILFENGSFGGTARVQLYGFGNMDISTHDAGSVTIGSLEGDGKALLGARNLTIGSNNLSTVFSGAIQDGGLSGEPGGSISKTGLGTVTLDGANSYTGGTTVEDGTLVVSNSAGSGTGTGPVQVDSGTLGGSGIIAGGVTVGTAGGPAAFLAPAHATNKQATLTIQGALTFNSVSTYTYTFKAKKKLSKADKVIANGVTINSGANFVLSGITQGRLTQGLVLTVIRNTAQTPIVGTFSNLPDGAIMNVNGNNLQASYEGGDGNDLTLTVVP
;
A
#
# COMPACT_ATOMS: atom_id res chain seq x y z
N MET A 1 39.75 -7.33 11.73
CA MET A 1 38.94 -8.13 10.79
C MET A 1 38.51 -7.18 9.67
N ALA A 2 39.10 -7.30 8.49
CA ALA A 2 38.67 -6.53 7.32
C ALA A 2 37.68 -7.42 6.55
N GLY A 3 36.39 -7.10 6.58
CA GLY A 3 35.41 -7.74 5.71
C GLY A 3 35.66 -7.30 4.27
N ALA A 4 35.56 -8.23 3.31
CA ALA A 4 35.64 -7.88 1.90
C ALA A 4 34.51 -6.89 1.55
N LEU A 5 34.83 -5.83 0.80
CA LEU A 5 33.82 -4.93 0.24
C LEU A 5 32.94 -5.72 -0.73
N GLY A 6 31.64 -5.45 -0.73
CA GLY A 6 30.70 -6.08 -1.64
C GLY A 6 30.98 -5.68 -3.09
N ALA A 7 30.72 -6.60 -4.04
CA ALA A 7 30.83 -6.31 -5.46
C ALA A 7 29.71 -5.36 -5.93
N SER A 8 30.00 -4.54 -6.95
CA SER A 8 29.01 -3.63 -7.52
C SER A 8 28.72 -3.93 -8.99
N VAL A 9 27.47 -3.70 -9.40
CA VAL A 9 27.01 -3.67 -10.79
C VAL A 9 26.51 -2.27 -11.08
N HIS A 10 27.09 -1.63 -12.10
CA HIS A 10 26.81 -0.23 -12.43
C HIS A 10 26.13 -0.14 -13.80
N PHE A 11 25.00 0.55 -13.84
CA PHE A 11 24.35 1.03 -15.05
C PHE A 11 24.53 2.55 -15.11
N HIS A 12 25.27 3.04 -16.08
CA HIS A 12 25.58 4.46 -16.25
C HIS A 12 25.15 4.97 -17.64
N PHE A 13 25.12 6.29 -17.81
CA PHE A 13 24.64 6.94 -19.06
C PHE A 13 23.31 6.33 -19.52
N SER A 14 23.15 6.03 -20.80
CA SER A 14 21.93 5.43 -21.37
C SER A 14 21.92 3.89 -21.37
N SER A 15 22.69 3.24 -20.50
CA SER A 15 22.71 1.76 -20.42
C SER A 15 21.42 1.21 -19.82
N SER A 16 21.14 -0.07 -20.07
CA SER A 16 19.92 -0.71 -19.57
C SER A 16 20.20 -2.10 -18.99
N ALA A 17 19.52 -2.41 -17.88
CA ALA A 17 19.43 -3.75 -17.32
C ALA A 17 18.48 -4.67 -18.11
N ALA A 18 17.72 -4.13 -19.07
CA ALA A 18 16.76 -4.87 -19.89
C ALA A 18 15.90 -5.82 -19.05
N ASN A 19 15.96 -7.13 -19.29
CA ASN A 19 15.24 -8.17 -18.55
C ASN A 19 16.17 -9.02 -17.66
N ALA A 20 17.30 -8.48 -17.21
CA ALA A 20 18.26 -9.19 -16.38
C ALA A 20 17.69 -9.60 -15.02
N ASN A 21 18.30 -10.62 -14.41
CA ASN A 21 18.13 -10.92 -12.99
C ASN A 21 19.34 -10.37 -12.22
N LEU A 22 19.12 -9.35 -11.39
CA LEU A 22 20.14 -8.64 -10.64
C LEU A 22 20.01 -9.00 -9.16
N SER A 23 21.08 -9.50 -8.56
CA SER A 23 21.11 -9.86 -7.14
C SER A 23 22.24 -9.15 -6.42
N ALA A 24 21.90 -8.42 -5.36
CA ALA A 24 22.81 -7.84 -4.40
C ALA A 24 22.73 -8.63 -3.09
N ASN A 25 23.75 -9.43 -2.80
CA ASN A 25 23.80 -10.27 -1.61
C ASN A 25 24.43 -9.54 -0.42
N SER A 26 24.11 -10.01 0.78
CA SER A 26 24.64 -9.45 2.02
C SER A 26 26.16 -9.62 2.12
N GLY A 27 26.82 -8.62 2.72
CA GLY A 27 28.19 -8.72 3.20
C GLY A 27 28.26 -9.30 4.60
N SER A 28 29.49 -9.50 5.09
CA SER A 28 29.76 -9.92 6.48
C SER A 28 29.71 -8.78 7.49
N VAL A 29 29.58 -7.53 7.02
CA VAL A 29 29.50 -6.30 7.82
C VAL A 29 28.52 -5.32 7.20
N GLU A 30 28.04 -4.35 7.97
CA GLU A 30 27.28 -3.22 7.46
C GLU A 30 28.11 -2.46 6.41
N GLY A 31 27.50 -2.16 5.25
CA GLY A 31 28.19 -1.57 4.09
C GLY A 31 29.05 -2.54 3.27
N GLY A 32 29.17 -3.81 3.69
CA GLY A 32 29.91 -4.84 2.96
C GLY A 32 29.07 -5.61 1.92
N GLY A 33 27.79 -5.30 1.75
CA GLY A 33 26.93 -5.99 0.79
C GLY A 33 27.13 -5.52 -0.65
N GLY A 34 26.70 -6.36 -1.59
CA GLY A 34 26.73 -6.01 -3.00
C GLY A 34 25.86 -4.78 -3.29
N THR A 35 26.18 -4.04 -4.35
CA THR A 35 25.43 -2.84 -4.74
C THR A 35 25.05 -2.90 -6.21
N ILE A 36 23.77 -2.70 -6.50
CA ILE A 36 23.27 -2.43 -7.85
C ILE A 36 23.05 -0.91 -7.96
N LEU A 37 23.74 -0.26 -8.87
CA LEU A 37 23.72 1.20 -9.01
C LEU A 37 23.16 1.60 -10.38
N PHE A 38 22.12 2.44 -10.38
CA PHE A 38 21.60 3.10 -11.57
C PHE A 38 21.91 4.59 -11.50
N GLU A 39 22.79 5.05 -12.39
CA GLU A 39 23.28 6.43 -12.45
C GLU A 39 22.83 7.11 -13.76
N ASN A 40 22.86 8.44 -13.79
CA ASN A 40 22.52 9.25 -14.98
C ASN A 40 21.15 8.87 -15.57
N GLY A 41 21.01 8.76 -16.89
CA GLY A 41 19.78 8.36 -17.57
C GLY A 41 19.67 6.86 -17.85
N SER A 42 20.11 6.00 -16.93
CA SER A 42 20.12 4.55 -17.12
C SER A 42 18.74 3.91 -16.88
N PHE A 43 18.50 2.72 -17.42
CA PHE A 43 17.17 2.10 -17.41
C PHE A 43 17.17 0.73 -16.72
N GLY A 44 16.34 0.54 -15.71
CA GLY A 44 16.11 -0.78 -15.11
C GLY A 44 15.33 -1.75 -16.00
N GLY A 45 14.52 -1.24 -16.93
CA GLY A 45 13.73 -2.05 -17.85
C GLY A 45 12.71 -2.94 -17.14
N THR A 46 12.71 -4.22 -17.47
CA THR A 46 11.89 -5.27 -16.84
C THR A 46 12.72 -6.17 -15.92
N ALA A 47 13.89 -5.70 -15.47
CA ALA A 47 14.80 -6.49 -14.66
C ALA A 47 14.17 -6.90 -13.32
N ARG A 48 14.50 -8.11 -12.88
CA ARG A 48 14.19 -8.61 -11.54
C ARG A 48 15.32 -8.21 -10.61
N VAL A 49 15.02 -7.48 -9.55
CA VAL A 49 15.99 -6.98 -8.57
C VAL A 49 15.78 -7.69 -7.22
N GLN A 50 16.85 -8.31 -6.72
CA GLN A 50 16.86 -9.13 -5.51
C GLN A 50 17.90 -8.57 -4.53
N LEU A 51 17.45 -8.04 -3.40
CA LEU A 51 18.33 -7.41 -2.41
C LEU A 51 18.28 -8.20 -1.10
N TYR A 52 19.42 -8.66 -0.60
CA TYR A 52 19.46 -9.50 0.60
C TYR A 52 20.39 -8.93 1.68
N GLY A 53 19.92 -8.89 2.93
CA GLY A 53 20.66 -8.40 4.09
C GLY A 53 21.28 -7.02 3.89
N PHE A 54 22.61 -6.91 3.85
CA PHE A 54 23.29 -5.64 3.57
C PHE A 54 23.44 -5.30 2.08
N GLY A 55 22.83 -6.07 1.18
CA GLY A 55 22.80 -5.80 -0.25
C GLY A 55 21.89 -4.62 -0.58
N ASN A 56 22.34 -3.76 -1.50
CA ASN A 56 21.68 -2.49 -1.80
C ASN A 56 21.37 -2.33 -3.29
N MET A 57 20.29 -1.63 -3.59
CA MET A 57 20.11 -0.92 -4.84
C MET A 57 20.17 0.57 -4.55
N ASP A 58 20.90 1.34 -5.35
CA ASP A 58 20.98 2.79 -5.24
C ASP A 58 20.61 3.42 -6.59
N ILE A 59 19.66 4.35 -6.55
CA ILE A 59 19.22 5.16 -7.70
C ILE A 59 19.42 6.66 -7.45
N SER A 60 20.03 7.03 -6.32
CA SER A 60 20.10 8.41 -5.83
C SER A 60 20.92 9.33 -6.74
N THR A 61 21.81 8.78 -7.56
CA THR A 61 22.63 9.49 -8.57
C THR A 61 22.06 9.40 -9.99
N HIS A 62 20.85 8.85 -10.16
CA HIS A 62 20.13 8.94 -11.41
C HIS A 62 19.83 10.41 -11.76
N ASP A 63 19.72 10.74 -13.04
CA ASP A 63 19.27 12.06 -13.50
C ASP A 63 17.83 12.30 -13.02
N ALA A 64 17.38 13.55 -12.98
CA ALA A 64 16.01 13.86 -12.54
C ALA A 64 14.99 13.03 -13.33
N GLY A 65 14.18 12.22 -12.63
CA GLY A 65 13.25 11.28 -13.25
C GLY A 65 12.99 10.03 -12.42
N SER A 66 12.54 8.99 -13.11
CA SER A 66 12.22 7.67 -12.54
C SER A 66 13.18 6.59 -13.07
N VAL A 67 13.56 5.66 -12.18
CA VAL A 67 14.12 4.37 -12.57
C VAL A 67 12.99 3.33 -12.56
N THR A 68 12.64 2.80 -13.72
CA THR A 68 11.67 1.70 -13.83
C THR A 68 12.38 0.35 -13.79
N ILE A 69 11.95 -0.52 -12.88
CA ILE A 69 12.37 -1.92 -12.78
C ILE A 69 11.19 -2.87 -12.96
N GLY A 70 11.50 -4.12 -13.32
CA GLY A 70 10.53 -5.20 -13.41
C GLY A 70 9.90 -5.51 -12.07
N SER A 71 10.72 -5.91 -11.10
CA SER A 71 10.24 -6.31 -9.77
C SER A 71 11.32 -6.14 -8.71
N LEU A 72 10.90 -5.92 -7.46
CA LEU A 72 11.77 -5.81 -6.29
C LEU A 72 11.39 -6.86 -5.25
N GLU A 73 12.37 -7.59 -4.72
CA GLU A 73 12.15 -8.58 -3.66
C GLU A 73 13.38 -8.77 -2.75
N GLY A 74 13.15 -9.38 -1.59
CA GLY A 74 14.17 -9.61 -0.56
C GLY A 74 14.06 -8.67 0.63
N ASP A 75 15.13 -8.59 1.43
CA ASP A 75 15.19 -7.91 2.72
C ASP A 75 16.33 -6.88 2.84
N GLY A 76 16.97 -6.53 1.72
CA GLY A 76 18.02 -5.51 1.62
C GLY A 76 17.52 -4.06 1.62
N LYS A 77 18.31 -3.13 1.06
CA LYS A 77 17.95 -1.70 1.03
C LYS A 77 17.82 -1.15 -0.39
N ALA A 78 16.76 -0.38 -0.64
CA ALA A 78 16.65 0.49 -1.82
C ALA A 78 16.86 1.95 -1.40
N LEU A 79 17.87 2.59 -1.97
CA LEU A 79 18.29 3.97 -1.68
C LEU A 79 17.85 4.88 -2.83
N LEU A 80 16.91 5.78 -2.56
CA LEU A 80 16.23 6.53 -3.61
C LEU A 80 16.82 7.92 -3.88
N GLY A 81 17.49 8.53 -2.90
CA GLY A 81 17.73 9.97 -2.94
C GLY A 81 16.43 10.73 -3.21
N ALA A 82 16.48 11.76 -4.07
CA ALA A 82 15.31 12.50 -4.55
C ALA A 82 14.74 11.94 -5.88
N ARG A 83 14.71 10.61 -6.06
CA ARG A 83 14.27 9.96 -7.31
C ARG A 83 13.04 9.08 -7.13
N ASN A 84 12.32 8.86 -8.22
CA ASN A 84 11.21 7.92 -8.25
C ASN A 84 11.72 6.52 -8.63
N LEU A 85 11.25 5.51 -7.91
CA LEU A 85 11.42 4.10 -8.28
C LEU A 85 10.07 3.56 -8.76
N THR A 86 9.98 3.23 -10.05
CA THR A 86 8.79 2.55 -10.60
C THR A 86 8.99 1.02 -10.58
N ILE A 87 8.07 0.29 -9.96
CA ILE A 87 8.14 -1.16 -9.75
C ILE A 87 6.95 -1.85 -10.40
N GLY A 88 7.20 -2.96 -11.10
CA GLY A 88 6.17 -3.88 -11.57
C GLY A 88 6.08 -4.06 -13.08
N SER A 89 7.03 -3.51 -13.86
CA SER A 89 6.99 -3.55 -15.33
C SER A 89 7.07 -4.96 -15.93
N ASN A 90 7.42 -5.99 -15.14
CA ASN A 90 7.42 -7.39 -15.54
C ASN A 90 6.21 -8.20 -15.03
N ASN A 91 5.26 -7.54 -14.37
CA ASN A 91 4.04 -8.13 -13.80
C ASN A 91 4.26 -9.24 -12.76
N LEU A 92 5.47 -9.42 -12.23
CA LEU A 92 5.71 -10.37 -11.15
C LEU A 92 5.10 -9.87 -9.85
N SER A 93 4.53 -10.79 -9.09
CA SER A 93 4.12 -10.52 -7.71
C SER A 93 5.27 -10.84 -6.77
N THR A 94 5.67 -9.86 -5.95
CA THR A 94 6.82 -9.95 -5.06
C THR A 94 6.52 -9.45 -3.64
N VAL A 95 7.39 -9.85 -2.72
CA VAL A 95 7.43 -9.34 -1.35
C VAL A 95 8.80 -8.70 -1.12
N PHE A 96 8.81 -7.46 -0.66
CA PHE A 96 9.99 -6.77 -0.20
C PHE A 96 9.84 -6.47 1.30
N SER A 97 10.62 -7.16 2.12
CA SER A 97 10.66 -7.02 3.58
C SER A 97 11.79 -6.09 4.04
N GLY A 98 12.57 -5.58 3.09
CA GLY A 98 13.68 -4.66 3.31
C GLY A 98 13.24 -3.22 3.54
N ALA A 99 14.21 -2.31 3.59
CA ALA A 99 13.96 -0.88 3.77
C ALA A 99 14.13 -0.12 2.45
N ILE A 100 13.12 0.63 2.08
CA ILE A 100 13.19 1.64 1.03
C ILE A 100 13.29 3.00 1.73
N GLN A 101 14.31 3.76 1.38
CA GLN A 101 14.62 5.00 2.08
C GLN A 101 15.25 6.03 1.15
N ASP A 102 15.18 7.30 1.57
CA ASP A 102 16.08 8.31 1.04
C ASP A 102 17.54 7.96 1.40
N GLY A 103 18.50 8.72 0.87
CA GLY A 103 19.92 8.45 1.07
C GLY A 103 20.60 8.01 -0.21
N GLY A 104 21.55 7.09 -0.08
CA GLY A 104 22.45 6.72 -1.18
C GLY A 104 23.59 7.73 -1.34
N LEU A 105 24.27 7.65 -2.48
CA LEU A 105 25.42 8.49 -2.79
C LEU A 105 25.10 10.00 -2.85
N SER A 106 23.90 10.41 -3.28
CA SER A 106 23.50 11.84 -3.32
C SER A 106 22.80 12.32 -2.05
N GLY A 107 22.16 11.44 -1.29
CA GLY A 107 21.62 11.71 0.05
C GLY A 107 20.37 12.60 0.12
N GLU A 108 19.88 13.14 -1.00
CA GLU A 108 18.77 14.10 -1.02
C GLU A 108 17.44 13.47 -0.59
N PRO A 109 16.56 14.19 0.14
CA PRO A 109 15.22 13.71 0.45
C PRO A 109 14.26 13.86 -0.74
N GLY A 110 13.14 13.13 -0.71
CA GLY A 110 12.08 13.22 -1.71
C GLY A 110 11.95 11.97 -2.59
N GLY A 111 12.56 10.86 -2.19
CA GLY A 111 12.43 9.58 -2.87
C GLY A 111 10.97 9.14 -2.90
N SER A 112 10.52 8.60 -4.03
CA SER A 112 9.12 8.21 -4.23
C SER A 112 9.00 6.86 -4.92
N ILE A 113 7.82 6.23 -4.81
CA ILE A 113 7.52 4.96 -5.49
C ILE A 113 6.33 5.12 -6.41
N SER A 114 6.43 4.52 -7.59
CA SER A 114 5.29 4.22 -8.46
C SER A 114 5.11 2.71 -8.60
N LYS A 115 3.92 2.20 -8.30
CA LYS A 115 3.55 0.80 -8.53
C LYS A 115 2.79 0.71 -9.85
N THR A 116 3.36 -0.01 -10.81
CA THR A 116 2.78 -0.25 -12.14
C THR A 116 2.66 -1.75 -12.45
N GLY A 117 2.06 -2.10 -13.58
CA GLY A 117 1.85 -3.48 -14.02
C GLY A 117 0.85 -4.26 -13.17
N LEU A 118 0.40 -5.40 -13.69
CA LEU A 118 -0.70 -6.20 -13.13
C LEU A 118 -0.33 -6.99 -11.87
N GLY A 119 0.97 -7.15 -11.59
CA GLY A 119 1.46 -7.90 -10.44
C GLY A 119 1.16 -7.23 -9.09
N THR A 120 1.37 -8.00 -8.02
CA THR A 120 1.25 -7.51 -6.63
C THR A 120 2.62 -7.19 -6.05
N VAL A 121 2.85 -5.96 -5.60
CA VAL A 121 4.03 -5.64 -4.77
C VAL A 121 3.58 -5.57 -3.33
N THR A 122 4.17 -6.41 -2.48
CA THR A 122 3.97 -6.36 -1.03
C THR A 122 5.14 -5.68 -0.36
N LEU A 123 4.88 -4.57 0.35
CA LEU A 123 5.84 -3.88 1.21
C LEU A 123 5.63 -4.32 2.65
N ASP A 124 6.54 -5.15 3.15
CA ASP A 124 6.48 -5.79 4.46
C ASP A 124 7.50 -5.19 5.46
N GLY A 125 8.46 -4.43 4.95
CA GLY A 125 9.42 -3.67 5.76
C GLY A 125 8.93 -2.27 6.13
N ALA A 126 9.63 -1.65 7.08
CA ALA A 126 9.45 -0.23 7.41
C ALA A 126 10.28 0.62 6.45
N ASN A 127 9.61 1.51 5.72
CA ASN A 127 10.17 2.41 4.73
C ASN A 127 10.23 3.84 5.28
N SER A 128 11.22 4.61 4.84
CA SER A 128 11.49 5.97 5.32
C SER A 128 11.79 6.98 4.23
N TYR A 129 11.50 6.66 2.96
CA TYR A 129 11.51 7.67 1.89
C TYR A 129 10.45 8.73 2.15
N THR A 130 10.74 9.98 1.77
CA THR A 130 9.93 11.15 2.16
C THR A 130 9.01 11.68 1.07
N GLY A 131 9.20 11.24 -0.18
CA GLY A 131 8.26 11.48 -1.27
C GLY A 131 7.02 10.57 -1.19
N GLY A 132 6.12 10.73 -2.16
CA GLY A 132 4.85 10.00 -2.20
C GLY A 132 4.96 8.57 -2.75
N THR A 133 3.88 7.82 -2.58
CA THR A 133 3.65 6.53 -3.24
C THR A 133 2.45 6.64 -4.17
N THR A 134 2.61 6.27 -5.44
CA THR A 134 1.51 6.22 -6.42
C THR A 134 1.24 4.78 -6.83
N VAL A 135 -0.02 4.35 -6.80
CA VAL A 135 -0.47 3.08 -7.40
C VAL A 135 -1.12 3.41 -8.73
N GLU A 136 -0.40 3.10 -9.81
CA GLU A 136 -0.79 3.38 -11.19
C GLU A 136 -1.49 2.17 -11.84
N ASP A 137 -1.17 0.95 -11.39
CA ASP A 137 -1.84 -0.29 -11.80
C ASP A 137 -1.53 -1.49 -10.87
N GLY A 138 -2.31 -2.56 -11.00
CA GLY A 138 -2.18 -3.80 -10.24
C GLY A 138 -2.46 -3.62 -8.75
N THR A 139 -1.66 -4.24 -7.90
CA THR A 139 -1.89 -4.21 -6.44
C THR A 139 -0.64 -3.81 -5.66
N LEU A 140 -0.78 -2.84 -4.76
CA LEU A 140 0.15 -2.57 -3.67
C LEU A 140 -0.43 -3.11 -2.35
N VAL A 141 0.31 -3.99 -1.67
CA VAL A 141 -0.05 -4.52 -0.35
C VAL A 141 0.91 -3.96 0.69
N VAL A 142 0.38 -3.38 1.76
CA VAL A 142 1.15 -2.89 2.90
C VAL A 142 0.99 -3.87 4.06
N SER A 143 2.06 -4.55 4.47
CA SER A 143 2.02 -5.58 5.52
C SER A 143 3.00 -5.36 6.68
N ASN A 144 3.70 -4.22 6.69
CA ASN A 144 4.64 -3.87 7.74
C ASN A 144 4.02 -3.92 9.15
N SER A 145 4.78 -4.43 10.11
CA SER A 145 4.32 -4.56 11.51
C SER A 145 4.62 -3.33 12.37
N ALA A 146 5.56 -2.49 11.96
CA ALA A 146 5.97 -1.27 12.64
C ALA A 146 6.44 -0.21 11.61
N GLY A 147 6.52 1.05 12.03
CA GLY A 147 6.87 2.16 11.15
C GLY A 147 5.80 2.39 10.07
N SER A 148 6.21 2.83 8.89
CA SER A 148 5.31 2.91 7.72
C SER A 148 5.79 2.06 6.57
N GLY A 149 4.88 1.33 5.92
CA GLY A 149 5.21 0.58 4.71
C GLY A 149 5.29 1.45 3.45
N THR A 150 4.92 2.74 3.48
CA THR A 150 4.90 3.62 2.30
C THR A 150 5.66 4.93 2.51
N GLY A 151 6.61 4.95 3.46
CA GLY A 151 7.34 6.16 3.80
C GLY A 151 6.47 7.19 4.54
N THR A 152 6.89 8.46 4.52
CA THR A 152 6.17 9.54 5.22
C THR A 152 5.31 10.41 4.31
N GLY A 153 5.53 10.34 2.99
CA GLY A 153 4.75 11.09 2.01
C GLY A 153 3.34 10.54 1.77
N PRO A 154 2.52 11.25 0.99
CA PRO A 154 1.15 10.82 0.69
C PRO A 154 1.12 9.57 -0.19
N VAL A 155 0.04 8.80 -0.07
CA VAL A 155 -0.27 7.66 -0.94
C VAL A 155 -1.45 8.04 -1.84
N GLN A 156 -1.25 7.89 -3.15
CA GLN A 156 -2.26 8.14 -4.17
C GLN A 156 -2.55 6.82 -4.92
N VAL A 157 -3.81 6.41 -4.99
CA VAL A 157 -4.25 5.24 -5.78
C VAL A 157 -4.97 5.77 -7.01
N ASP A 158 -4.26 5.90 -8.12
CA ASP A 158 -4.82 6.39 -9.38
C ASP A 158 -5.65 5.30 -10.06
N SER A 159 -5.16 4.06 -10.01
CA SER A 159 -5.82 2.85 -10.51
C SER A 159 -5.41 1.65 -9.66
N GLY A 160 -6.05 0.51 -9.86
CA GLY A 160 -5.67 -0.73 -9.19
C GLY A 160 -6.04 -0.74 -7.71
N THR A 161 -5.33 -1.51 -6.90
CA THR A 161 -5.71 -1.80 -5.51
C THR A 161 -4.62 -1.46 -4.50
N LEU A 162 -4.98 -0.72 -3.46
CA LEU A 162 -4.24 -0.65 -2.21
C LEU A 162 -4.88 -1.60 -1.19
N GLY A 163 -4.08 -2.48 -0.59
CA GLY A 163 -4.54 -3.44 0.42
C GLY A 163 -3.51 -3.72 1.50
N GLY A 164 -3.79 -4.73 2.32
CA GLY A 164 -2.93 -5.20 3.40
C GLY A 164 -3.40 -4.82 4.80
N SER A 165 -2.56 -5.16 5.78
CA SER A 165 -2.86 -5.03 7.21
C SER A 165 -1.77 -4.26 7.99
N GLY A 166 -0.95 -3.50 7.27
CA GLY A 166 0.15 -2.74 7.85
C GLY A 166 -0.22 -1.30 8.22
N ILE A 167 0.80 -0.46 8.26
CA ILE A 167 0.72 0.92 8.73
C ILE A 167 1.21 1.89 7.64
N ILE A 168 0.40 2.88 7.32
CA ILE A 168 0.69 3.98 6.40
C ILE A 168 0.78 5.26 7.23
N ALA A 169 1.90 5.98 7.19
CA ALA A 169 2.06 7.23 7.94
C ALA A 169 1.36 8.40 7.22
N GLY A 170 1.55 8.50 5.90
CA GLY A 170 0.97 9.54 5.08
C GLY A 170 -0.55 9.49 4.98
N GLY A 171 -1.12 10.56 4.44
CA GLY A 171 -2.52 10.54 4.00
C GLY A 171 -2.71 9.64 2.79
N VAL A 172 -3.88 9.02 2.67
CA VAL A 172 -4.24 8.15 1.55
C VAL A 172 -5.38 8.77 0.76
N THR A 173 -5.21 8.88 -0.55
CA THR A 173 -6.27 9.28 -1.48
C THR A 173 -6.51 8.16 -2.48
N VAL A 174 -7.77 7.74 -2.60
CA VAL A 174 -8.19 6.64 -3.47
C VAL A 174 -9.02 7.19 -4.62
N GLY A 175 -8.60 6.90 -5.84
CA GLY A 175 -9.22 7.36 -7.06
C GLY A 175 -8.83 8.79 -7.44
N THR A 176 -9.06 9.11 -8.71
CA THR A 176 -8.93 10.45 -9.28
C THR A 176 -10.26 10.85 -9.93
N ALA A 177 -10.53 12.15 -9.98
CA ALA A 177 -11.77 12.65 -10.56
C ALA A 177 -11.90 12.25 -12.04
N GLY A 178 -12.87 11.40 -12.36
CA GLY A 178 -13.07 10.87 -13.72
C GLY A 178 -11.99 9.89 -14.22
N GLY A 179 -11.13 9.39 -13.34
CA GLY A 179 -10.05 8.45 -13.67
C GLY A 179 -10.51 7.00 -13.80
N PRO A 180 -9.55 6.05 -13.92
CA PRO A 180 -9.84 4.62 -13.89
C PRO A 180 -10.28 4.15 -12.49
N ALA A 181 -10.75 2.90 -12.40
CA ALA A 181 -11.21 2.32 -11.14
C ALA A 181 -10.04 2.12 -10.16
N ALA A 182 -10.21 2.65 -8.95
CA ALA A 182 -9.25 2.52 -7.86
C ALA A 182 -9.91 1.88 -6.63
N PHE A 183 -9.19 1.01 -5.96
CA PHE A 183 -9.72 0.19 -4.88
C PHE A 183 -8.92 0.35 -3.60
N LEU A 184 -9.62 0.52 -2.47
CA LEU A 184 -9.09 0.21 -1.15
C LEU A 184 -9.68 -1.12 -0.72
N ALA A 185 -8.83 -2.12 -0.46
CA ALA A 185 -9.28 -3.45 -0.10
C ALA A 185 -8.30 -4.08 0.91
N PRO A 186 -8.49 -3.86 2.23
CA PRO A 186 -7.56 -4.31 3.26
C PRO A 186 -7.24 -5.82 3.19
N ALA A 187 -8.24 -6.69 3.00
CA ALA A 187 -7.99 -8.13 2.87
C ALA A 187 -7.61 -8.59 1.47
N HIS A 188 -7.38 -7.69 0.52
CA HIS A 188 -6.91 -8.08 -0.80
C HIS A 188 -5.58 -8.84 -0.68
N ALA A 189 -5.46 -9.94 -1.44
CA ALA A 189 -4.34 -10.88 -1.39
C ALA A 189 -4.12 -11.59 -0.03
N THR A 190 -5.06 -11.52 0.92
CA THR A 190 -4.98 -12.28 2.18
C THR A 190 -6.25 -13.12 2.42
N ASN A 191 -6.07 -14.33 2.94
CA ASN A 191 -7.18 -15.19 3.38
C ASN A 191 -7.63 -14.91 4.82
N LYS A 192 -7.02 -13.90 5.45
CA LYS A 192 -7.24 -13.49 6.84
C LYS A 192 -7.90 -12.11 6.87
N GLN A 193 -8.53 -11.82 8.00
CA GLN A 193 -9.02 -10.50 8.33
C GLN A 193 -7.85 -9.51 8.34
N ALA A 194 -8.02 -8.34 7.73
CA ALA A 194 -6.99 -7.30 7.69
C ALA A 194 -7.43 -6.04 8.43
N THR A 195 -6.51 -5.42 9.17
CA THR A 195 -6.69 -4.04 9.66
C THR A 195 -5.61 -3.18 9.05
N LEU A 196 -5.97 -2.31 8.10
CA LEU A 196 -5.07 -1.33 7.54
C LEU A 196 -5.12 -0.06 8.39
N THR A 197 -3.97 0.40 8.88
CA THR A 197 -3.88 1.61 9.70
C THR A 197 -3.28 2.74 8.88
N ILE A 198 -4.03 3.82 8.73
CA ILE A 198 -3.61 5.05 8.05
C ILE A 198 -3.53 6.13 9.14
N GLN A 199 -2.33 6.64 9.40
CA GLN A 199 -2.13 7.65 10.44
C GLN A 199 -2.49 9.07 9.97
N GLY A 200 -2.53 9.28 8.65
CA GLY A 200 -3.04 10.48 8.01
C GLY A 200 -4.54 10.42 7.68
N ALA A 201 -4.99 11.43 6.93
CA ALA A 201 -6.36 11.49 6.42
C ALA A 201 -6.58 10.47 5.30
N LEU A 202 -7.80 9.93 5.22
CA LEU A 202 -8.26 9.06 4.15
C LEU A 202 -9.31 9.78 3.29
N THR A 203 -9.06 9.87 1.98
CA THR A 203 -9.99 10.46 1.02
C THR A 203 -10.39 9.43 -0.03
N PHE A 204 -11.69 9.26 -0.24
CA PHE A 204 -12.26 8.53 -1.37
C PHE A 204 -12.79 9.52 -2.39
N ASN A 205 -12.26 9.51 -3.61
CA ASN A 205 -12.73 10.32 -4.73
C ASN A 205 -13.82 9.59 -5.53
N SER A 206 -14.40 10.28 -6.52
CA SER A 206 -15.27 9.62 -7.51
C SER A 206 -14.58 8.40 -8.12
N VAL A 207 -15.33 7.37 -8.51
CA VAL A 207 -14.83 6.10 -9.10
C VAL A 207 -13.99 5.21 -8.19
N SER A 208 -13.69 5.66 -6.97
CA SER A 208 -13.07 4.80 -5.97
C SER A 208 -14.06 3.78 -5.40
N THR A 209 -13.55 2.62 -5.00
CA THR A 209 -14.32 1.56 -4.35
C THR A 209 -13.64 1.11 -3.06
N TYR A 210 -14.35 1.18 -1.94
CA TYR A 210 -13.92 0.51 -0.71
C TYR A 210 -14.52 -0.91 -0.65
N THR A 211 -13.67 -1.92 -0.61
CA THR A 211 -14.07 -3.32 -0.41
C THR A 211 -13.92 -3.71 1.05
N TYR A 212 -15.02 -4.17 1.65
CA TYR A 212 -15.07 -4.62 3.03
C TYR A 212 -15.53 -6.09 3.09
N THR A 213 -14.73 -6.95 3.71
CA THR A 213 -15.10 -8.35 3.90
C THR A 213 -15.29 -8.74 5.35
N PHE A 214 -16.18 -9.71 5.61
CA PHE A 214 -16.36 -10.26 6.95
C PHE A 214 -16.77 -11.73 6.98
N LYS A 215 -16.51 -12.37 8.13
CA LYS A 215 -17.02 -13.68 8.52
C LYS A 215 -17.72 -13.55 9.86
N ALA A 216 -18.98 -13.99 9.97
CA ALA A 216 -19.75 -13.87 11.22
C ALA A 216 -20.62 -15.09 11.54
N LYS A 217 -20.88 -15.28 12.84
CA LYS A 217 -21.74 -16.33 13.41
C LYS A 217 -22.37 -15.84 14.71
N LYS A 218 -23.71 -15.81 14.79
CA LYS A 218 -24.44 -15.27 15.94
C LYS A 218 -23.95 -13.84 16.27
N LYS A 219 -23.31 -13.65 17.43
CA LYS A 219 -22.73 -12.38 17.89
C LYS A 219 -21.23 -12.23 17.62
N LEU A 220 -20.60 -13.23 17.01
CA LEU A 220 -19.15 -13.23 16.75
C LEU A 220 -18.89 -12.76 15.32
N SER A 221 -17.93 -11.88 15.15
CA SER A 221 -17.49 -11.40 13.84
C SER A 221 -15.96 -11.32 13.76
N LYS A 222 -15.46 -11.50 12.54
CA LYS A 222 -14.11 -11.19 12.10
C LYS A 222 -14.27 -10.45 10.79
N ALA A 223 -13.86 -9.19 10.74
CA ALA A 223 -14.13 -8.32 9.61
C ALA A 223 -12.96 -7.40 9.32
N ASP A 224 -12.73 -7.11 8.06
CA ASP A 224 -11.70 -6.16 7.68
C ASP A 224 -11.93 -4.82 8.36
N LYS A 225 -10.91 -3.98 8.42
CA LYS A 225 -11.07 -2.66 9.01
C LYS A 225 -10.05 -1.70 8.43
N VAL A 226 -10.48 -0.47 8.24
CA VAL A 226 -9.56 0.65 8.03
C VAL A 226 -9.63 1.53 9.28
N ILE A 227 -8.47 1.95 9.78
CA ILE A 227 -8.33 2.99 10.78
C ILE A 227 -7.71 4.20 10.09
N ALA A 228 -8.31 5.39 10.21
CA ALA A 228 -7.81 6.61 9.57
C ALA A 228 -8.00 7.83 10.47
N ASN A 229 -7.09 8.82 10.37
CA ASN A 229 -7.18 10.06 11.12
C ASN A 229 -7.86 11.16 10.30
N GLY A 230 -9.19 11.09 10.23
CA GLY A 230 -10.02 11.91 9.37
C GLY A 230 -10.37 11.20 8.09
N VAL A 231 -11.64 11.26 7.71
CA VAL A 231 -12.16 10.55 6.53
C VAL A 231 -13.07 11.48 5.73
N THR A 232 -12.79 11.57 4.42
CA THR A 232 -13.63 12.27 3.45
C THR A 232 -14.06 11.29 2.37
N ILE A 233 -15.36 11.22 2.10
CA ILE A 233 -15.97 10.40 1.05
C ILE A 233 -16.66 11.34 0.08
N ASN A 234 -16.00 11.61 -1.04
CA ASN A 234 -16.55 12.45 -2.09
C ASN A 234 -17.62 11.70 -2.89
N SER A 235 -18.53 12.47 -3.49
CA SER A 235 -19.60 11.93 -4.32
C SER A 235 -19.06 11.04 -5.45
N GLY A 236 -19.72 9.91 -5.70
CA GLY A 236 -19.32 8.93 -6.71
C GLY A 236 -18.37 7.83 -6.20
N ALA A 237 -17.90 7.90 -4.94
CA ALA A 237 -17.24 6.78 -4.29
C ALA A 237 -18.25 5.65 -4.00
N ASN A 238 -17.83 4.39 -4.14
CA ASN A 238 -18.66 3.21 -3.95
C ASN A 238 -18.16 2.32 -2.81
N PHE A 239 -19.08 1.56 -2.23
CA PHE A 239 -18.82 0.56 -1.20
C PHE A 239 -19.19 -0.83 -1.70
N VAL A 240 -18.33 -1.82 -1.47
CA VAL A 240 -18.60 -3.22 -1.79
C VAL A 240 -18.50 -4.06 -0.52
N LEU A 241 -19.62 -4.68 -0.16
CA LEU A 241 -19.71 -5.61 0.97
C LEU A 241 -19.65 -7.05 0.48
N SER A 242 -18.75 -7.85 1.07
CA SER A 242 -18.72 -9.30 0.88
C SER A 242 -18.66 -10.03 2.22
N GLY A 243 -19.66 -10.86 2.53
CA GLY A 243 -19.77 -11.48 3.85
C GLY A 243 -20.11 -12.96 3.80
N ILE A 244 -19.44 -13.74 4.64
CA ILE A 244 -19.80 -15.14 4.92
C ILE A 244 -20.46 -15.21 6.30
N THR A 245 -21.66 -15.77 6.36
CA THR A 245 -22.43 -15.88 7.59
C THR A 245 -22.81 -17.32 7.87
N GLN A 246 -22.69 -17.77 9.12
CA GLN A 246 -23.23 -19.06 9.57
C GLN A 246 -24.59 -18.86 10.25
N GLY A 247 -25.66 -18.85 9.45
CA GLY A 247 -27.04 -18.63 9.90
C GLY A 247 -27.38 -17.16 10.14
N ARG A 248 -28.50 -16.92 10.85
CA ARG A 248 -28.92 -15.58 11.26
C ARG A 248 -27.95 -15.00 12.30
N LEU A 249 -27.55 -13.76 12.09
CA LEU A 249 -26.73 -12.99 13.02
C LEU A 249 -27.59 -12.43 14.15
N THR A 250 -26.98 -12.18 15.30
CA THR A 250 -27.67 -11.58 16.44
C THR A 250 -27.98 -10.11 16.14
N GLN A 251 -29.24 -9.70 16.27
CA GLN A 251 -29.62 -8.29 16.16
C GLN A 251 -28.79 -7.44 17.13
N GLY A 252 -28.32 -6.28 16.66
CA GLY A 252 -27.41 -5.41 17.41
C GLY A 252 -25.93 -5.80 17.31
N LEU A 253 -25.56 -6.86 16.56
CA LEU A 253 -24.16 -7.08 16.20
C LEU A 253 -23.67 -5.91 15.34
N VAL A 254 -22.63 -5.23 15.81
CA VAL A 254 -22.00 -4.10 15.11
C VAL A 254 -20.69 -4.56 14.46
N LEU A 255 -20.51 -4.16 13.20
CA LEU A 255 -19.28 -4.32 12.43
C LEU A 255 -18.69 -2.93 12.18
N THR A 256 -17.54 -2.61 12.75
CA THR A 256 -16.83 -1.36 12.46
C THR A 256 -16.12 -1.44 11.12
N VAL A 257 -16.58 -0.65 10.15
CA VAL A 257 -16.13 -0.65 8.76
C VAL A 257 -14.96 0.30 8.54
N ILE A 258 -15.09 1.52 9.03
CA ILE A 258 -14.01 2.51 9.13
C ILE A 258 -14.02 3.05 10.56
N ARG A 259 -12.85 3.01 11.20
CA ARG A 259 -12.63 3.71 12.47
C ARG A 259 -11.97 5.06 12.19
N ASN A 260 -12.66 6.16 12.49
CA ASN A 260 -12.17 7.51 12.30
C ASN A 260 -11.60 8.05 13.62
N THR A 261 -10.28 8.17 13.72
CA THR A 261 -9.64 8.63 14.96
C THR A 261 -9.56 10.15 15.10
N ALA A 262 -9.98 10.91 14.08
CA ALA A 262 -10.08 12.36 14.21
C ALA A 262 -11.25 12.74 15.13
N GLN A 263 -11.27 13.98 15.63
CA GLN A 263 -12.40 14.48 16.42
C GLN A 263 -13.62 14.85 15.55
N THR A 264 -13.40 15.10 14.27
CA THR A 264 -14.45 15.48 13.33
C THR A 264 -15.18 14.25 12.79
N PRO A 265 -16.48 14.35 12.46
CA PRO A 265 -17.23 13.33 11.75
C PRO A 265 -16.60 12.95 10.40
N ILE A 266 -17.00 11.78 9.88
CA ILE A 266 -16.75 11.44 8.47
C ILE A 266 -17.50 12.45 7.60
N VAL A 267 -16.80 13.03 6.63
CA VAL A 267 -17.42 13.96 5.67
C VAL A 267 -17.92 13.18 4.46
N GLY A 268 -19.23 13.21 4.20
CA GLY A 268 -19.85 12.54 3.06
C GLY A 268 -20.19 11.06 3.30
N THR A 269 -20.73 10.40 2.28
CA THR A 269 -21.14 8.98 2.33
C THR A 269 -20.84 8.29 1.00
N PHE A 270 -20.69 6.96 1.02
CA PHE A 270 -20.58 6.19 -0.22
C PHE A 270 -21.92 6.24 -0.97
N SER A 271 -21.84 6.38 -2.30
CA SER A 271 -23.00 6.63 -3.16
C SER A 271 -24.07 5.54 -3.09
N ASN A 272 -23.64 4.29 -2.87
CA ASN A 272 -24.50 3.13 -2.72
C ASN A 272 -24.65 2.66 -1.27
N LEU A 273 -24.18 3.45 -0.31
CA LEU A 273 -24.36 3.22 1.13
C LEU A 273 -24.53 4.56 1.87
N PRO A 274 -25.60 5.32 1.61
CA PRO A 274 -25.91 6.50 2.40
C PRO A 274 -26.21 6.14 3.87
N ASP A 275 -26.24 7.12 4.75
CA ASP A 275 -26.54 6.89 6.16
C ASP A 275 -27.93 6.26 6.34
N GLY A 276 -28.03 5.27 7.23
CA GLY A 276 -29.24 4.48 7.45
C GLY A 276 -29.57 3.44 6.37
N ALA A 277 -28.80 3.36 5.28
CA ALA A 277 -29.02 2.36 4.23
C ALA A 277 -28.85 0.92 4.73
N ILE A 278 -29.64 0.00 4.18
CA ILE A 278 -29.62 -1.42 4.56
C ILE A 278 -29.07 -2.26 3.41
N MET A 279 -28.03 -3.04 3.69
CA MET A 279 -27.53 -4.09 2.80
C MET A 279 -27.96 -5.46 3.34
N ASN A 280 -28.41 -6.35 2.44
CA ASN A 280 -28.70 -7.73 2.80
C ASN A 280 -27.52 -8.65 2.49
N VAL A 281 -27.07 -9.42 3.48
CA VAL A 281 -26.05 -10.46 3.30
C VAL A 281 -26.58 -11.79 3.85
N ASN A 282 -26.85 -12.73 2.94
CA ASN A 282 -27.35 -14.08 3.26
C ASN A 282 -28.59 -14.05 4.20
N GLY A 283 -29.51 -13.11 3.96
CA GLY A 283 -30.69 -12.93 4.79
C GLY A 283 -30.48 -12.13 6.08
N ASN A 284 -29.31 -11.51 6.29
CA ASN A 284 -29.09 -10.59 7.41
C ASN A 284 -29.10 -9.15 6.91
N ASN A 285 -29.95 -8.32 7.51
CA ASN A 285 -30.02 -6.90 7.21
C ASN A 285 -28.95 -6.16 8.02
N LEU A 286 -28.08 -5.42 7.34
CA LEU A 286 -26.99 -4.66 7.91
C LEU A 286 -27.23 -3.18 7.59
N GLN A 287 -27.58 -2.40 8.62
CA GLN A 287 -27.84 -0.98 8.49
C GLN A 287 -26.56 -0.17 8.72
N ALA A 288 -26.26 0.77 7.81
CA ALA A 288 -25.15 1.70 7.95
C ALA A 288 -25.45 2.82 8.94
N SER A 289 -24.44 3.21 9.71
CA SER A 289 -24.40 4.44 10.48
C SER A 289 -23.02 5.08 10.35
N TYR A 290 -22.98 6.36 9.97
CA TYR A 290 -21.76 7.19 9.93
C TYR A 290 -21.48 7.93 11.25
N GLU A 291 -22.30 7.67 12.27
CA GLU A 291 -22.18 8.17 13.65
C GLU A 291 -21.96 7.00 14.63
N GLY A 292 -21.49 5.85 14.14
CA GLY A 292 -21.26 4.67 14.96
C GLY A 292 -20.01 4.79 15.83
N GLY A 293 -19.72 3.75 16.61
CA GLY A 293 -18.51 3.68 17.43
C GLY A 293 -18.51 4.71 18.56
N ASP A 294 -17.55 5.63 18.52
CA ASP A 294 -17.42 6.79 19.39
C ASP A 294 -18.15 8.05 18.88
N GLY A 295 -18.99 7.91 17.84
CA GLY A 295 -19.86 8.96 17.32
C GLY A 295 -19.46 9.47 15.92
N ASN A 296 -18.39 8.94 15.35
CA ASN A 296 -17.89 9.33 14.03
C ASN A 296 -17.29 8.18 13.22
N ASP A 297 -17.60 6.92 13.56
CA ASP A 297 -17.19 5.76 12.78
C ASP A 297 -18.25 5.37 11.74
N LEU A 298 -17.81 4.76 10.62
CA LEU A 298 -18.74 4.03 9.75
C LEU A 298 -18.90 2.61 10.31
N THR A 299 -20.14 2.26 10.66
CA THR A 299 -20.50 0.94 11.18
C THR A 299 -21.65 0.31 10.40
N LEU A 300 -21.72 -1.02 10.44
CA LEU A 300 -22.87 -1.81 9.97
C LEU A 300 -23.46 -2.58 11.15
N THR A 301 -24.73 -2.33 11.47
CA THR A 301 -25.43 -2.97 12.58
C THR A 301 -26.48 -3.95 12.07
N VAL A 302 -26.53 -5.16 12.63
CA VAL A 302 -27.58 -6.13 12.29
C VAL A 302 -28.93 -5.65 12.83
N VAL A 303 -29.89 -5.44 11.93
CA VAL A 303 -31.27 -5.01 12.22
C VAL A 303 -32.28 -6.10 11.82
N PRO A 304 -33.55 -6.02 12.25
CA PRO A 304 -34.60 -6.98 11.88
C PRO A 304 -34.75 -7.19 10.37
#